data_AF-A0A851T3X1-F1
#
_entry.id   AF-A0A851T3X1-F1
#
_cell.length_a   1.000
_cell.length_b   1.000
_cell.length_c   1.000
_cell.angle_alpha   90.00
_cell.angle_beta   90.00
_cell.angle_gamma   90.00
#
_symmetry.space_group_name_H-M   'P 1'
#
loop_
_entity.id
_entity.type
_entity.pdbx_description
1 polymer ?
#
loop_
_entity_poly.entity_id
_entity_poly.type
_entity_poly.pdbx_seq_one_letter_code
_entity_poly.pdbx_strand_id
1 'polypeptide(L)'
;QRRRVKNIVVHPSFDTVSYDSDIALVQLDAPLEYSAAVRPVCLPNRTEPLSSSSLCAVSGWGIIEEDGSRAKRLQQTQVPVLENEVCERNYYLNHPGGITARMLCAGFASAGGQDS
;
A
#
# COMPACT_ATOMS: atom_id res chain seq x y z
N GLN A 1 8.86 -5.53 -19.60
CA GLN A 1 8.52 -4.52 -20.64
C GLN A 1 8.62 -3.13 -20.00
N ARG A 2 9.14 -2.12 -20.71
CA ARG A 2 9.17 -0.71 -20.25
C ARG A 2 8.16 0.12 -21.07
N ARG A 3 7.45 1.05 -20.44
CA ARG A 3 6.50 1.99 -21.06
C ARG A 3 6.74 3.40 -20.54
N ARG A 4 6.36 4.41 -21.31
CA ARG A 4 6.34 5.80 -20.82
C ARG A 4 4.98 6.07 -20.18
N VAL A 5 4.97 7.05 -19.28
CA VAL A 5 3.73 7.57 -18.72
C VAL A 5 3.14 8.57 -19.71
N LYS A 6 1.88 8.34 -20.11
CA LYS A 6 1.09 9.27 -20.92
C LYS A 6 0.40 10.32 -20.06
N ASN A 7 -0.17 9.88 -18.94
CA ASN A 7 -0.92 10.75 -18.05
C ASN A 7 -0.87 10.22 -16.61
N ILE A 8 -1.00 11.14 -15.64
CA ILE A 8 -1.14 10.83 -14.21
C ILE A 8 -2.41 11.54 -13.73
N VAL A 9 -3.35 10.78 -13.19
CA VAL A 9 -4.60 11.29 -12.61
C VAL A 9 -4.53 11.10 -11.11
N VAL A 10 -4.25 12.17 -10.38
CA VAL A 10 -4.25 12.19 -8.91
C VAL A 10 -5.68 12.32 -8.42
N HIS A 11 -6.02 11.65 -7.32
CA HIS A 11 -7.34 11.80 -6.71
C HIS A 11 -7.61 13.28 -6.37
N PRO A 12 -8.77 13.85 -6.75
CA PRO A 12 -9.03 15.28 -6.60
C PRO A 12 -9.11 15.74 -5.13
N SER A 13 -9.41 14.81 -4.23
CA SER A 13 -9.43 15.05 -2.77
C SER A 13 -8.14 14.66 -2.06
N PHE A 14 -7.04 14.40 -2.79
CA PHE A 14 -5.76 14.12 -2.14
C PHE A 14 -5.32 15.32 -1.31
N ASP A 15 -5.08 15.08 -0.02
CA ASP A 15 -4.65 16.10 0.91
C ASP A 15 -3.18 15.88 1.30
N THR A 16 -2.32 16.85 0.98
CA THR A 16 -0.87 16.71 1.18
C THR A 16 -0.44 16.79 2.65
N VAL A 17 -1.34 17.21 3.55
CA VAL A 17 -1.05 17.31 4.98
C VAL A 17 -1.39 16.00 5.67
N SER A 18 -2.63 15.54 5.51
CA SER A 18 -3.17 14.35 6.15
C SER A 18 -2.94 13.06 5.38
N TYR A 19 -2.43 13.12 4.15
CA TYR A 19 -2.33 11.99 3.22
C TYR A 19 -3.66 11.29 2.95
N ASP A 20 -4.77 11.96 3.23
CA ASP A 20 -6.08 11.43 2.93
C ASP A 20 -6.31 11.36 1.42
N SER A 21 -6.96 10.28 0.98
CA SER A 21 -7.16 9.96 -0.44
C SER A 21 -5.86 9.87 -1.26
N ASP A 22 -4.78 9.33 -0.66
CA ASP A 22 -3.51 9.07 -1.34
C ASP A 22 -3.62 7.90 -2.35
N ILE A 23 -4.11 8.23 -3.55
CA ILE A 23 -4.21 7.31 -4.67
C ILE A 23 -4.10 8.07 -6.00
N ALA A 24 -3.46 7.45 -6.99
CA ALA A 24 -3.38 7.98 -8.34
C ALA A 24 -3.45 6.87 -9.40
N LEU A 25 -3.92 7.22 -10.59
CA LEU A 25 -3.87 6.35 -11.77
C LEU A 25 -2.75 6.79 -12.70
N VAL A 26 -1.92 5.84 -13.12
CA VAL A 26 -0.86 6.05 -14.12
C VAL A 26 -1.29 5.42 -15.44
N GLN A 27 -1.57 6.25 -16.45
CA GLN A 27 -1.90 5.78 -17.79
C GLN A 27 -0.63 5.60 -18.62
N LEU A 28 -0.41 4.40 -19.12
CA LEU A 28 0.73 4.09 -20.00
C LEU A 28 0.51 4.64 -21.42
N ASP A 29 1.61 4.96 -22.12
CA ASP A 29 1.57 5.41 -23.52
C ASP A 29 1.15 4.32 -24.50
N ALA A 30 1.39 3.05 -24.15
CA ALA A 30 0.90 1.88 -24.85
C ALA A 30 0.58 0.75 -23.86
N PRO A 31 -0.39 -0.14 -24.18
CA PRO A 31 -0.71 -1.28 -23.32
C PRO A 31 0.50 -2.22 -23.11
N LEU A 32 0.46 -2.95 -22.00
CA LEU A 32 1.39 -4.05 -21.74
C LEU A 32 0.88 -5.32 -22.39
N GLU A 33 1.80 -6.15 -22.86
CA GLU A 33 1.47 -7.51 -23.31
C GLU A 33 1.39 -8.44 -22.08
N TYR A 34 0.26 -9.12 -21.91
CA TYR A 34 0.08 -10.05 -20.80
C TYR A 34 0.87 -11.33 -21.02
N SER A 35 1.37 -11.90 -19.92
CA SER A 35 2.17 -13.12 -19.93
C SER A 35 2.01 -13.88 -18.62
N ALA A 36 2.85 -14.90 -18.40
CA ALA A 36 2.95 -15.55 -17.09
C ALA A 36 3.46 -14.59 -16.00
N ALA A 37 4.27 -13.58 -16.36
CA ALA A 37 4.87 -12.64 -15.40
C ALA A 37 4.18 -11.26 -15.37
N VAL A 38 3.27 -10.98 -16.30
CA VAL A 38 2.58 -9.68 -16.40
C VAL A 38 1.08 -9.92 -16.47
N ARG A 39 0.37 -9.59 -15.39
CA ARG A 39 -1.09 -9.70 -15.26
C ARG A 39 -1.63 -8.55 -14.40
N PRO A 40 -2.87 -8.09 -14.63
CA PRO A 40 -3.51 -7.12 -13.77
C PRO A 40 -3.88 -7.75 -12.41
N VAL A 41 -4.00 -6.90 -11.39
CA VAL A 41 -4.63 -7.26 -10.11
C VAL A 41 -6.13 -6.95 -10.17
N CYS A 42 -6.92 -7.68 -9.37
CA CYS A 42 -8.34 -7.39 -9.20
C CYS A 42 -8.54 -6.12 -8.35
N LEU A 43 -9.66 -5.43 -8.57
CA LEU A 43 -10.15 -4.42 -7.63
C LEU A 43 -11.10 -5.09 -6.64
N PRO A 44 -11.11 -4.66 -5.36
CA PRO A 44 -12.08 -5.16 -4.39
C PRO A 44 -13.49 -4.72 -4.76
N ASN A 45 -14.49 -5.50 -4.36
CA ASN A 45 -15.87 -5.05 -4.44
C ASN A 45 -16.12 -3.94 -3.42
N ARG A 46 -17.01 -2.98 -3.72
CA ARG A 46 -17.31 -1.84 -2.82
C ARG A 46 -17.77 -2.26 -1.43
N THR A 47 -18.38 -3.44 -1.31
CA THR A 47 -18.92 -3.99 -0.06
C THR A 47 -18.11 -5.18 0.44
N GLU A 48 -16.90 -5.40 -0.09
CA GLU A 48 -16.05 -6.49 0.35
C GLU A 48 -15.57 -6.22 1.79
N PRO A 49 -15.90 -7.09 2.75
CA PRO A 49 -15.48 -6.89 4.12
C PRO A 49 -13.97 -7.17 4.22
N LEU A 50 -13.21 -6.20 4.71
CA LEU A 50 -11.85 -6.45 5.21
C LEU A 50 -11.99 -7.02 6.62
N SER A 51 -11.86 -8.34 6.78
CA SER A 51 -11.84 -8.95 8.10
C SER A 51 -10.53 -8.61 8.83
N SER A 52 -10.66 -8.15 10.07
CA SER A 52 -9.50 -8.01 10.96
C SER A 52 -8.78 -9.35 11.09
N SER A 53 -7.46 -9.32 11.27
CA SER A 53 -6.55 -10.49 11.30
C SER A 53 -6.36 -11.26 9.99
N SER A 54 -6.99 -10.85 8.89
CA SER A 54 -6.65 -11.40 7.57
C SER A 54 -5.18 -11.13 7.25
N LEU A 55 -4.46 -12.18 6.87
CA LEU A 55 -3.09 -12.04 6.38
C LEU A 55 -3.12 -11.56 4.93
N CYS A 56 -2.54 -10.39 4.69
CA CYS A 56 -2.34 -9.80 3.38
C CYS A 56 -0.86 -9.90 2.99
N ALA A 57 -0.60 -10.00 1.68
CA ALA A 57 0.76 -9.98 1.16
C ALA A 57 1.12 -8.55 0.71
N VAL A 58 2.25 -8.04 1.17
CA VAL A 58 2.87 -6.81 0.67
C VAL A 58 4.14 -7.19 -0.08
N SER A 59 4.35 -6.61 -1.25
CA SER A 59 5.52 -6.91 -2.08
C SER A 59 6.17 -5.64 -2.62
N GLY A 60 7.49 -5.65 -2.77
CA GLY A 60 8.22 -4.47 -3.23
C GLY A 60 9.74 -4.66 -3.30
N TRP A 61 10.42 -3.60 -3.72
CA TRP A 61 11.89 -3.50 -3.79
C TRP A 61 12.43 -2.47 -2.80
N GLY A 62 11.74 -2.33 -1.65
CA GLY A 62 12.13 -1.43 -0.57
C GLY A 62 13.50 -1.76 0.03
N ILE A 63 13.90 -0.96 1.00
CA ILE A 63 15.06 -1.23 1.86
C ILE A 63 14.66 -2.36 2.83
N ILE A 64 15.51 -3.38 2.98
CA ILE A 64 15.23 -4.56 3.81
C ILE A 64 15.87 -4.45 5.20
N GLU A 65 16.95 -3.66 5.31
CA GLU A 65 17.75 -3.49 6.53
C GLU A 65 17.88 -2.00 6.80
N GLU A 66 17.92 -1.57 8.06
CA GLU A 66 17.84 -0.16 8.50
C GLU A 66 18.81 0.79 7.74
N ASP A 67 20.03 0.30 7.41
CA ASP A 67 21.05 1.02 6.63
C ASP A 67 21.36 0.37 5.25
N GLY A 68 20.41 -0.42 4.75
CA GLY A 68 20.56 -1.25 3.56
C GLY A 68 20.31 -0.50 2.24
N SER A 69 20.81 -1.08 1.15
CA SER A 69 20.40 -0.68 -0.19
C SER A 69 19.06 -1.30 -0.58
N ARG A 70 18.35 -0.69 -1.54
CA ARG A 70 17.11 -1.27 -2.09
C ARG A 70 17.34 -2.69 -2.60
N ALA A 71 16.35 -3.56 -2.38
CA ALA A 71 16.40 -4.94 -2.81
C ALA A 71 16.62 -5.06 -4.34
N LYS A 72 17.55 -5.92 -4.77
CA LYS A 72 17.74 -6.22 -6.21
C LYS A 72 16.70 -7.21 -6.77
N ARG A 73 16.07 -7.98 -5.89
CA ARG A 73 15.00 -8.94 -6.21
C ARG A 73 13.73 -8.53 -5.49
N LEU A 74 12.57 -8.80 -6.10
CA LEU A 74 11.28 -8.53 -5.46
C LEU A 74 11.20 -9.28 -4.13
N GLN A 75 10.84 -8.57 -3.07
CA GLN A 75 10.55 -9.14 -1.76
C GLN A 75 9.06 -9.22 -1.55
N GLN A 76 8.63 -10.11 -0.65
CA GLN A 76 7.25 -10.22 -0.20
C GLN A 76 7.23 -10.60 1.28
N THR A 77 6.32 -9.99 2.03
CA THR A 77 6.02 -10.37 3.41
C THR A 77 4.51 -10.52 3.61
N GLN A 78 4.10 -11.19 4.67
CA GLN A 78 2.71 -11.30 5.08
C GLN A 78 2.49 -10.49 6.36
N VAL A 79 1.45 -9.66 6.35
CA VAL A 79 1.09 -8.80 7.48
C VAL A 79 -0.40 -8.94 7.79
N PRO A 80 -0.80 -8.95 9.06
CA PRO A 80 -2.21 -8.98 9.42
C PRO A 80 -2.83 -7.60 9.25
N VAL A 81 -4.08 -7.55 8.78
CA VAL A 81 -4.90 -6.33 8.84
C VAL A 81 -5.23 -6.03 10.31
N LEU A 82 -5.01 -4.79 10.72
CA LEU A 82 -5.31 -4.27 12.05
C LEU A 82 -6.68 -3.60 12.06
N GLU A 83 -7.38 -3.72 13.19
CA GLU A 83 -8.60 -2.96 13.44
C GLU A 83 -8.29 -1.47 13.54
N ASN A 84 -9.19 -0.62 13.04
CA ASN A 84 -8.99 0.82 13.03
C ASN A 84 -8.80 1.36 14.44
N GLU A 85 -9.49 0.83 15.44
CA GLU A 85 -9.35 1.23 16.84
C GLU A 85 -7.95 0.91 17.39
N VAL A 86 -7.36 -0.22 16.97
CA VAL A 86 -5.98 -0.58 17.31
C VAL A 86 -5.03 0.38 16.59
N CYS A 87 -5.33 0.70 15.34
CA CYS A 87 -4.47 1.56 14.56
C CYS A 87 -4.47 3.02 15.04
N GLU A 88 -5.64 3.57 15.33
CA GLU A 88 -5.78 4.89 15.96
C GLU A 88 -5.02 4.93 17.28
N ARG A 89 -5.16 3.92 18.15
CA ARG A 89 -4.44 3.93 19.44
C ARG A 89 -2.92 3.97 19.28
N ASN A 90 -2.36 3.23 18.32
CA ASN A 90 -0.91 3.06 18.18
C ASN A 90 -0.26 4.08 17.25
N TYR A 91 -0.98 4.59 16.24
CA TYR A 91 -0.41 5.38 15.14
C TYR A 91 -1.04 6.77 14.97
N TYR A 92 -2.15 7.10 15.65
CA TYR A 92 -2.82 8.41 15.49
C TYR A 92 -1.92 9.60 15.79
N LEU A 93 -1.05 9.50 16.80
CA LEU A 93 -0.12 10.58 17.15
C LEU A 93 1.02 10.75 16.14
N ASN A 94 1.31 9.71 15.35
CA ASN A 94 2.43 9.69 14.40
C ASN A 94 1.99 10.01 12.97
N HIS A 95 0.69 9.98 12.67
CA HIS A 95 0.16 10.31 11.35
C HIS A 95 -0.52 11.69 11.35
N PRO A 96 -0.03 12.65 10.55
CA PRO A 96 -0.69 13.95 10.40
C PRO A 96 -2.15 13.77 9.98
N GLY A 97 -3.10 14.42 10.66
CA GLY A 97 -4.53 14.29 10.35
C GLY A 97 -5.22 13.02 10.88
N GLY A 98 -4.48 12.10 11.52
CA GLY A 98 -5.03 10.86 12.07
C GLY A 98 -5.39 9.82 11.00
N ILE A 99 -5.80 8.63 11.44
CA ILE A 99 -6.23 7.56 10.54
C ILE A 99 -7.67 7.83 10.09
N THR A 100 -7.92 7.99 8.79
CA THR A 100 -9.26 8.28 8.26
C THR A 100 -10.01 6.99 7.87
N ALA A 101 -11.33 7.08 7.67
CA ALA A 101 -12.15 5.97 7.19
C ALA A 101 -11.77 5.45 5.77
N ARG A 102 -10.87 6.15 5.06
CA ARG A 102 -10.34 5.75 3.74
C ARG A 102 -8.97 5.07 3.85
N MET A 103 -8.45 4.92 5.06
CA MET A 103 -7.18 4.26 5.35
C MET A 103 -7.42 2.92 6.03
N LEU A 104 -6.44 2.04 5.91
CA LEU A 104 -6.38 0.78 6.65
C LEU A 104 -4.96 0.61 7.17
N CYS A 105 -4.81 -0.22 8.19
CA CYS A 105 -3.52 -0.52 8.76
C CYS A 105 -3.24 -2.00 8.69
N ALA A 106 -1.98 -2.35 8.46
CA ALA A 106 -1.52 -3.71 8.50
C ALA A 106 -0.10 -3.75 9.09
N GLY A 107 0.21 -4.84 9.79
CA GLY A 107 1.51 -4.99 10.43
C GLY A 107 1.40 -5.61 11.82
N PHE A 108 2.55 -5.89 12.43
CA PHE A 108 2.62 -6.48 13.75
C PHE A 108 2.84 -5.38 14.80
N ALA A 109 1.77 -4.98 15.48
CA ALA A 109 1.77 -3.86 16.45
C ALA A 109 2.83 -3.97 17.57
N SER A 110 3.39 -5.17 17.82
CA SER A 110 4.36 -5.46 18.88
C SER A 110 5.74 -5.93 18.38
N ALA A 111 5.93 -6.10 17.06
CA ALA A 111 7.19 -6.55 16.49
C ALA A 111 7.67 -5.50 15.47
N GLY A 112 8.45 -4.55 15.96
CA GLY A 112 9.26 -3.71 15.06
C GLY A 112 10.19 -4.60 14.24
N GLY A 113 10.29 -4.32 12.94
CA GLY A 113 11.32 -4.88 12.05
C GLY A 113 10.81 -5.49 10.74
N GLN A 114 9.56 -5.97 10.65
CA GLN A 114 9.09 -6.66 9.44
C GLN A 114 8.32 -5.74 8.46
N ASP A 115 7.71 -4.67 8.97
CA ASP A 115 7.00 -3.62 8.19
C ASP A 115 6.69 -2.38 9.07
N SER A 116 7.60 -2.03 9.98
CA SER A 116 7.41 -0.96 10.98
C SER A 116 8.25 0.27 10.70
#